data_AF-A0A2E3HZT3-F1
#
_entry.id   AF-A0A2E3HZT3-F1
#
_cell.length_a   1.000
_cell.length_b   1.000
_cell.length_c   1.000
_cell.angle_alpha   90.00
_cell.angle_beta   90.00
_cell.angle_gamma   90.00
#
_symmetry.space_group_name_H-M   'P 1'
#
loop_
_entity.id
_entity.type
_entity.pdbx_description
1 polymer ?
#
loop_
_entity_poly.entity_id
_entity_poly.type
_entity_poly.pdbx_seq_one_letter_code
_entity_poly.pdbx_strand_id
1 'polypeptide(L)'
;MSYAYTPGLSVASATTVRSVRRLPLVGEVVSEIGNRVQAEDIVAKTDLPGNVRILNVANLLSIEVAEINEYMLKKEGDLVTQNEIVAETKGLFGIFKSQAPCPTDGSIESISQITGQVLIRESSIPVVVKGYVDGTVVEVLPEEGVVVETYGTYIQGIFGVGGEAVGDLDVVVDNASSLLTPNLIDDSHRGKIVVGGSIVNLETMQLAIEKGVKGIVCGGISDKDLHDLLGYELGIAITGSEDIGVTLVITEGFGQIDMAQRTFDLLRQRQGMQTSINGATQIRAGV
;
A
#
# COMPACT_ATOMS: atom_id res chain seq x y z
N MET A 1 -37.90 13.07 12.98
CA MET A 1 -36.66 13.71 13.47
C MET A 1 -35.53 12.72 13.28
N SER A 2 -34.90 12.75 12.11
CA SER A 2 -33.70 11.94 11.83
C SER A 2 -32.55 12.52 12.64
N TYR A 3 -32.11 11.82 13.67
CA TYR A 3 -30.81 12.10 14.27
C TYR A 3 -29.77 11.73 13.23
N ALA A 4 -29.18 12.72 12.58
CA ALA A 4 -27.94 12.52 11.84
C ALA A 4 -26.90 12.13 12.88
N TYR A 5 -26.50 10.86 12.89
CA TYR A 5 -25.29 10.45 13.58
C TYR A 5 -24.15 11.10 12.82
N THR A 6 -23.58 12.19 13.36
CA THR A 6 -22.32 12.74 12.87
C THR A 6 -21.24 12.02 13.67
N PRO A 7 -20.54 11.00 13.10
CA PRO A 7 -19.40 10.44 13.78
C PRO A 7 -18.40 11.56 14.03
N GLY A 8 -18.12 11.85 15.29
CA GLY A 8 -17.06 12.79 15.65
C GLY A 8 -15.70 12.17 15.35
N LEU A 9 -14.77 12.98 14.83
CA LEU A 9 -13.37 12.57 14.73
C LEU A 9 -12.79 12.37 16.13
N SER A 10 -12.05 11.29 16.31
CA SER A 10 -11.44 10.94 17.60
C SER A 10 -10.11 11.66 17.79
N VAL A 11 -10.04 12.50 18.82
CA VAL A 11 -8.81 13.21 19.24
C VAL A 11 -8.57 12.99 20.73
N ALA A 12 -7.50 12.28 21.06
CA ALA A 12 -7.10 11.97 22.43
C ALA A 12 -5.64 12.36 22.66
N SER A 13 -5.37 13.14 23.70
CA SER A 13 -4.01 13.57 24.07
C SER A 13 -3.13 12.43 24.59
N ALA A 14 -3.77 11.40 25.14
CA ALA A 14 -3.16 10.16 25.57
C ALA A 14 -4.23 9.07 25.65
N THR A 15 -4.02 7.95 24.96
CA THR A 15 -4.89 6.78 24.98
C THR A 15 -4.08 5.53 24.69
N THR A 16 -4.57 4.38 25.13
CA THR A 16 -4.11 3.10 24.63
C THR A 16 -4.63 2.93 23.21
N VAL A 17 -3.73 2.62 22.28
CA VAL A 17 -4.03 2.33 20.87
C VAL A 17 -3.67 0.87 20.62
N ARG A 18 -4.59 0.13 20.00
CA ARG A 18 -4.36 -1.24 19.55
C ARG A 18 -4.36 -1.26 18.02
N SER A 19 -3.21 -1.56 17.44
CA SER A 19 -3.07 -1.73 16.00
C SER A 19 -3.15 -3.21 15.65
N VAL A 20 -4.18 -3.58 14.89
CA VAL A 20 -4.31 -4.94 14.36
C VAL A 20 -3.43 -5.05 13.13
N ARG A 21 -2.44 -5.93 13.20
CA ARG A 21 -1.44 -6.18 12.16
C ARG A 21 -1.74 -7.51 11.51
N ARG A 22 -2.54 -7.49 10.43
CA ARG A 22 -3.11 -8.69 9.81
C ARG A 22 -2.60 -8.88 8.39
N LEU A 23 -2.22 -10.11 8.06
CA LEU A 23 -1.86 -10.57 6.73
C LEU A 23 -3.10 -10.67 5.83
N PRO A 24 -2.95 -10.44 4.51
CA PRO A 24 -4.04 -10.61 3.55
C PRO A 24 -4.41 -12.08 3.30
N LEU A 25 -3.50 -13.01 3.63
CA LEU A 25 -3.67 -14.47 3.54
C LEU A 25 -3.04 -15.13 4.77
N VAL A 26 -3.37 -16.40 5.00
CA VAL A 26 -2.71 -17.21 6.02
C VAL A 26 -1.20 -17.26 5.78
N GLY A 27 -0.42 -17.11 6.84
CA GLY A 27 1.04 -17.08 6.78
C GLY A 27 1.70 -17.32 8.15
N GLU A 28 2.91 -16.81 8.29
CA GLU A 28 3.74 -17.00 9.48
C GLU A 28 3.67 -15.76 10.38
N VAL A 29 3.26 -15.95 11.63
CA VAL A 29 3.37 -14.94 12.67
C VAL A 29 4.71 -15.09 13.36
N VAL A 30 5.55 -14.04 13.32
CA VAL A 30 6.95 -14.10 13.80
C VAL A 30 7.13 -13.47 15.18
N SER A 31 6.04 -13.02 15.81
CA SER A 31 6.03 -12.39 17.14
C SER A 31 5.09 -13.10 18.09
N GLU A 32 5.43 -13.09 19.38
CA GLU A 32 4.66 -13.73 20.45
C GLU A 32 4.05 -12.69 21.40
N ILE A 33 3.02 -13.08 22.16
CA ILE A 33 2.42 -12.24 23.20
C ILE A 33 3.49 -11.83 24.22
N GLY A 34 3.58 -10.54 24.51
CA GLY A 34 4.56 -9.95 25.42
C GLY A 34 5.82 -9.42 24.73
N ASN A 35 6.05 -9.73 23.45
CA ASN A 35 7.18 -9.16 22.71
C ASN A 35 7.05 -7.65 22.59
N ARG A 36 8.16 -6.94 22.79
CA ARG A 36 8.29 -5.53 22.40
C ARG A 36 8.73 -5.47 20.95
N VAL A 37 8.03 -4.68 20.15
CA VAL A 37 8.32 -4.49 18.73
C VAL A 37 8.46 -3.00 18.43
N GLN A 38 9.32 -2.68 17.48
CA GLN A 38 9.38 -1.37 16.86
C GLN A 38 8.37 -1.28 15.70
N ALA A 39 8.00 -0.06 15.33
CA ALA A 39 7.06 0.21 14.26
C ALA A 39 7.48 -0.42 12.92
N GLU A 40 8.79 -0.49 12.67
CA GLU A 40 9.40 -1.03 11.46
C GLU A 40 9.61 -2.57 11.50
N ASP A 41 9.50 -3.20 12.68
CA ASP A 41 9.74 -4.64 12.83
C ASP A 41 8.69 -5.46 12.09
N ILE A 42 9.12 -6.52 11.40
CA ILE A 42 8.20 -7.48 10.78
C ILE A 42 7.56 -8.32 11.89
N VAL A 43 6.23 -8.31 11.95
CA VAL A 43 5.46 -9.09 12.95
C VAL A 43 4.74 -10.29 12.35
N ALA A 44 4.48 -10.27 11.05
CA ALA A 44 3.94 -11.39 10.29
C ALA A 44 4.36 -11.32 8.82
N LYS A 45 4.38 -12.45 8.12
CA LYS A 45 4.74 -12.55 6.69
C LYS A 45 3.98 -13.67 6.00
N THR A 46 3.72 -13.51 4.71
CA THR A 46 3.10 -14.52 3.84
C THR A 46 3.64 -14.37 2.41
N ASP A 47 3.45 -15.40 1.59
CA ASP A 47 3.70 -15.34 0.16
C ASP A 47 2.37 -15.30 -0.59
N LEU A 48 2.09 -14.21 -1.30
CA LEU A 48 0.94 -14.15 -2.19
C LEU A 48 1.23 -14.99 -3.45
N PRO A 49 0.25 -15.77 -3.95
CA PRO A 49 0.41 -16.45 -5.23
C PRO A 49 0.72 -15.44 -6.34
N GLY A 50 1.71 -15.74 -7.18
CA GLY A 50 2.01 -14.93 -8.36
C GLY A 50 0.86 -14.95 -9.37
N ASN A 51 0.85 -13.96 -10.27
CA ASN A 51 -0.20 -13.87 -11.29
C ASN A 51 -0.17 -15.09 -12.21
N VAL A 52 -1.33 -15.43 -12.75
CA VAL A 52 -1.47 -16.49 -13.75
C VAL A 52 -1.53 -15.86 -15.14
N ARG A 53 -0.66 -16.32 -16.04
CA ARG A 53 -0.67 -16.01 -17.47
C ARG A 53 -1.13 -17.21 -18.26
N ILE A 54 -1.99 -16.97 -19.25
CA ILE A 54 -2.53 -18.00 -20.12
C ILE A 54 -1.81 -17.92 -21.47
N LEU A 55 -1.22 -19.03 -21.90
CA LEU A 55 -0.63 -19.18 -23.23
C LEU A 55 -1.46 -20.17 -24.04
N ASN A 56 -2.08 -19.71 -25.14
CA ASN A 56 -2.86 -20.57 -26.03
C ASN A 56 -1.95 -21.29 -27.03
N VAL A 57 -1.31 -22.37 -26.58
CA VAL A 57 -0.35 -23.14 -27.37
C VAL A 57 -1.01 -23.79 -28.58
N ALA A 58 -2.22 -24.35 -28.44
CA ALA A 58 -2.90 -24.98 -29.57
C ALA A 58 -3.15 -24.00 -30.72
N ASN A 59 -3.56 -22.77 -30.39
CA ASN A 59 -3.74 -21.71 -31.38
C ASN A 59 -2.41 -21.25 -32.00
N LEU A 60 -1.38 -21.00 -31.16
CA LEU A 60 -0.06 -20.54 -31.63
C LEU A 60 0.63 -21.56 -32.54
N LEU A 61 0.47 -22.85 -32.26
CA LEU A 61 1.07 -23.93 -33.05
C LEU A 61 0.16 -24.45 -34.17
N SER A 62 -1.11 -24.05 -34.19
CA SER A 62 -2.14 -24.57 -35.12
C SER A 62 -2.26 -26.10 -35.06
N ILE A 63 -2.40 -26.64 -33.85
CA ILE A 63 -2.50 -28.09 -33.57
C ILE A 63 -3.87 -28.44 -32.96
N GLU A 64 -4.22 -29.72 -32.99
CA GLU A 64 -5.39 -30.21 -32.26
C GLU A 64 -5.14 -30.13 -30.75
N VAL A 65 -6.17 -29.68 -30.02
CA VAL A 65 -6.07 -29.40 -28.58
C VAL A 65 -5.68 -30.65 -27.76
N ALA A 66 -6.16 -31.82 -28.18
CA ALA A 66 -5.85 -33.09 -27.52
C ALA A 66 -4.36 -33.50 -27.63
N GLU A 67 -3.67 -33.01 -28.66
CA GLU A 67 -2.29 -33.37 -29.00
C GLU A 67 -1.25 -32.43 -28.36
N ILE A 68 -1.67 -31.39 -27.63
CA ILE A 68 -0.79 -30.36 -27.05
C ILE A 68 0.47 -30.93 -26.38
N ASN A 69 0.31 -32.01 -25.61
CA ASN A 69 1.40 -32.65 -24.87
C ASN A 69 2.52 -33.20 -25.78
N GLU A 70 2.24 -33.51 -27.05
CA GLU A 70 3.25 -33.98 -28.01
C GLU A 70 4.19 -32.86 -28.49
N TYR A 71 3.77 -31.61 -28.32
CA TYR A 71 4.46 -30.41 -28.80
C TYR A 71 5.08 -29.60 -27.66
N MET A 72 4.75 -29.89 -26.41
CA MET A 72 5.31 -29.24 -25.24
C MET A 72 6.78 -29.64 -25.03
N LEU A 73 7.63 -28.64 -24.82
CA LEU A 73 9.04 -28.80 -24.44
C LEU A 73 9.23 -28.75 -22.91
N LYS A 74 8.20 -28.30 -22.19
CA LYS A 74 8.14 -28.17 -20.73
C LYS A 74 6.94 -28.92 -20.19
N LYS A 75 7.05 -29.45 -18.99
CA LYS A 75 5.95 -30.12 -18.27
C LYS A 75 5.49 -29.27 -17.08
N GLU A 76 4.35 -29.63 -16.52
CA GLU A 76 3.86 -29.07 -15.26
C GLU A 76 4.95 -29.17 -14.17
N GLY A 77 5.14 -28.06 -13.44
CA GLY A 77 6.18 -27.87 -12.44
C GLY A 77 7.53 -27.36 -12.98
N ASP A 78 7.77 -27.36 -14.29
CA ASP A 78 9.02 -26.83 -14.84
C ASP A 78 9.08 -25.30 -14.75
N LEU A 79 10.26 -24.78 -14.43
CA LEU A 79 10.55 -23.34 -14.50
C LEU A 79 10.71 -22.90 -15.97
N VAL A 80 10.24 -21.69 -16.23
CA VAL A 80 10.28 -21.03 -17.54
C VAL A 80 10.66 -19.56 -17.41
N THR A 81 11.39 -19.06 -18.41
CA THR A 81 11.70 -17.62 -18.53
C THR A 81 10.93 -16.97 -19.68
N GLN A 82 10.67 -15.68 -19.59
CA GLN A 82 10.03 -14.90 -20.63
C GLN A 82 10.76 -15.09 -21.97
N ASN A 83 9.99 -15.31 -23.03
CA ASN A 83 10.42 -15.63 -24.39
C ASN A 83 11.11 -17.00 -24.58
N GLU A 84 11.26 -17.81 -23.54
CA GLU A 84 11.69 -19.21 -23.70
C GLU A 84 10.65 -19.98 -24.52
N ILE A 85 11.10 -20.81 -25.47
CA ILE A 85 10.18 -21.64 -26.25
C ILE A 85 9.72 -22.81 -25.38
N VAL A 86 8.43 -22.81 -25.02
CA VAL A 86 7.84 -23.84 -24.15
C VAL A 86 7.12 -24.93 -24.92
N ALA A 87 6.85 -24.71 -26.21
CA ALA A 87 6.30 -25.68 -27.14
C ALA A 87 6.71 -25.37 -28.59
N GLU A 88 6.92 -26.39 -29.41
CA GLU A 88 7.20 -26.22 -30.83
C GLU A 88 6.69 -27.39 -31.69
N THR A 89 6.38 -27.10 -32.96
CA THR A 89 6.09 -28.16 -33.94
C THR A 89 7.37 -28.80 -34.50
N LYS A 90 7.28 -30.06 -34.92
CA LYS A 90 8.43 -30.78 -35.51
C LYS A 90 8.85 -30.22 -36.89
N GLY A 91 7.97 -29.46 -37.56
CA GLY A 91 8.19 -28.89 -38.91
C GLY A 91 8.26 -29.94 -40.02
N LEU A 92 8.39 -29.50 -41.27
CA LEU A 92 8.65 -30.37 -42.43
C LEU A 92 10.17 -30.42 -42.67
N PHE A 93 10.81 -31.58 -42.49
CA PHE A 93 12.27 -31.72 -42.55
C PHE A 93 13.07 -30.74 -41.65
N GLY A 94 12.48 -30.30 -40.53
CA GLY A 94 13.10 -29.35 -39.61
C GLY A 94 12.99 -27.86 -40.01
N ILE A 95 12.30 -27.56 -41.10
CA ILE A 95 12.06 -26.20 -41.62
C ILE A 95 10.57 -25.85 -41.35
N PHE A 96 10.27 -24.57 -41.09
CA PHE A 96 8.91 -24.07 -40.74
C PHE A 96 8.34 -24.61 -39.41
N LYS A 97 9.09 -24.48 -38.32
CA LYS A 97 8.54 -24.74 -36.98
C LYS A 97 7.70 -23.55 -36.52
N SER A 98 6.52 -23.83 -35.99
CA SER A 98 5.76 -22.89 -35.16
C SER A 98 6.26 -23.01 -33.73
N GLN A 99 6.32 -21.90 -33.00
CA GLN A 99 6.85 -21.84 -31.65
C GLN A 99 5.91 -21.08 -30.74
N ALA A 100 5.81 -21.54 -29.49
CA ALA A 100 5.10 -20.86 -28.43
C ALA A 100 6.12 -20.32 -27.42
N PRO A 101 6.48 -19.02 -27.49
CA PRO A 101 7.32 -18.39 -26.49
C PRO A 101 6.54 -18.15 -25.19
N CYS A 102 7.20 -18.28 -24.04
CA CYS A 102 6.62 -18.03 -22.74
C CYS A 102 6.33 -16.52 -22.56
N PRO A 103 5.13 -16.12 -22.08
CA PRO A 103 4.80 -14.70 -21.93
C PRO A 103 5.44 -14.05 -20.69
N THR A 104 5.92 -14.84 -19.72
CA THR A 104 6.40 -14.35 -18.42
C THR A 104 7.42 -15.31 -17.80
N ASP A 105 8.13 -14.86 -16.77
CA ASP A 105 8.93 -15.74 -15.91
C ASP A 105 8.03 -16.48 -14.92
N GLY A 106 8.29 -17.75 -14.66
CA GLY A 106 7.50 -18.51 -13.69
C GLY A 106 7.64 -20.02 -13.80
N SER A 107 6.55 -20.72 -13.53
CA SER A 107 6.45 -22.17 -13.66
C SER A 107 5.20 -22.59 -14.43
N ILE A 108 5.28 -23.71 -15.15
CA ILE A 108 4.11 -24.31 -15.80
C ILE A 108 3.20 -24.87 -14.70
N GLU A 109 2.06 -24.24 -14.46
CA GLU A 109 1.09 -24.69 -13.46
C GLU A 109 0.24 -25.84 -14.00
N SER A 110 -0.26 -25.71 -15.23
CA SER A 110 -1.04 -26.77 -15.88
C SER A 110 -0.99 -26.71 -17.39
N ILE A 111 -1.20 -27.87 -18.02
CA ILE A 111 -1.31 -28.03 -19.47
C ILE A 111 -2.66 -28.70 -19.77
N SER A 112 -3.59 -27.94 -20.36
CA SER A 112 -4.95 -28.41 -20.60
C SER A 112 -5.11 -29.04 -21.98
N GLN A 113 -5.33 -30.36 -22.02
CA GLN A 113 -5.71 -31.09 -23.24
C GLN A 113 -7.17 -30.86 -23.67
N ILE A 114 -7.94 -30.06 -22.92
CA ILE A 114 -9.34 -29.71 -23.23
C ILE A 114 -9.42 -28.35 -23.91
N THR A 115 -8.59 -27.39 -23.48
CA THR A 115 -8.60 -26.01 -24.00
C THR A 115 -7.38 -25.68 -24.86
N GLY A 116 -6.33 -26.50 -24.83
CA GLY A 116 -5.09 -26.27 -25.57
C GLY A 116 -4.27 -25.12 -25.00
N GLN A 117 -4.51 -24.80 -23.73
CA GLN A 117 -3.90 -23.69 -23.02
C GLN A 117 -2.92 -24.21 -21.97
N VAL A 118 -1.88 -23.42 -21.76
CA VAL A 118 -0.90 -23.61 -20.71
C VAL A 118 -1.04 -22.46 -19.73
N LEU A 119 -1.21 -22.78 -18.45
CA LEU A 119 -1.19 -21.80 -17.37
C LEU A 119 0.25 -21.68 -16.86
N ILE A 120 0.77 -20.46 -16.86
CA ILE A 120 2.07 -20.12 -16.28
C ILE A 120 1.82 -19.28 -15.02
N ARG A 121 2.35 -19.73 -13.89
CA ARG A 121 2.28 -19.01 -12.62
C ARG A 121 3.59 -18.28 -12.37
N GLU A 122 3.51 -16.95 -12.26
CA GLU A 122 4.62 -16.10 -11.85
C GLU A 122 5.08 -16.47 -10.43
N SER A 123 6.31 -16.07 -10.06
CA SER A 123 6.83 -16.31 -8.70
C SER A 123 5.91 -15.69 -7.64
N SER A 124 5.86 -16.31 -6.46
CA SER A 124 5.11 -15.74 -5.33
C SER A 124 5.65 -14.37 -4.93
N ILE A 125 4.75 -13.51 -4.46
CA ILE A 125 5.06 -12.13 -4.06
C ILE A 125 5.13 -12.11 -2.53
N PRO A 126 6.31 -11.90 -1.92
CA PRO A 126 6.43 -11.85 -0.47
C PRO A 126 5.71 -10.62 0.07
N VAL A 127 4.91 -10.82 1.10
CA VAL A 127 4.18 -9.78 1.83
C VAL A 127 4.55 -9.85 3.29
N VAL A 128 4.91 -8.70 3.86
CA VAL A 128 5.22 -8.55 5.28
C VAL A 128 4.30 -7.52 5.89
N VAL A 129 3.93 -7.74 7.14
CA VAL A 129 3.21 -6.76 7.95
C VAL A 129 4.15 -6.31 9.05
N LYS A 130 4.37 -4.99 9.12
CA LYS A 130 5.19 -4.35 10.16
C LYS A 130 4.38 -4.08 11.43
N GLY A 131 5.06 -3.81 12.55
CA GLY A 131 4.43 -3.46 13.82
C GLY A 131 3.58 -2.19 13.78
N TYR A 132 3.88 -1.27 12.85
CA TYR A 132 3.27 0.06 12.63
C TYR A 132 3.43 1.04 13.79
N VAL A 133 3.49 0.59 15.04
CA VAL A 133 3.77 1.40 16.22
C VAL A 133 4.81 0.70 17.09
N ASP A 134 5.65 1.49 17.76
CA ASP A 134 6.44 0.98 18.88
C ASP A 134 5.50 0.57 20.01
N GLY A 135 5.57 -0.69 20.42
CA GLY A 135 4.57 -1.23 21.35
C GLY A 135 4.87 -2.63 21.85
N THR A 136 3.86 -3.24 22.46
CA THR A 136 3.90 -4.61 22.96
C THR A 136 2.82 -5.44 22.26
N VAL A 137 3.17 -6.65 21.83
CA VAL A 137 2.19 -7.59 21.30
C VAL A 137 1.29 -8.08 22.43
N VAL A 138 -0.01 -7.78 22.36
CA VAL A 138 -1.00 -8.15 23.39
C VAL A 138 -1.88 -9.32 22.98
N GLU A 139 -1.91 -9.64 21.69
CA GLU A 139 -2.70 -10.73 21.13
C GLU A 139 -1.99 -11.28 19.88
N VAL A 140 -2.02 -12.60 19.70
CA VAL A 140 -1.59 -13.29 18.48
C VAL A 140 -2.84 -13.82 17.79
N LEU A 141 -3.00 -13.48 16.51
CA LEU A 141 -4.02 -14.00 15.61
C LEU A 141 -3.39 -15.16 14.83
N PRO A 142 -3.70 -16.44 15.15
CA PRO A 142 -3.02 -17.59 14.57
C PRO A 142 -3.01 -17.53 13.04
N GLU A 143 -1.83 -17.68 12.44
CA GLU A 143 -1.58 -17.63 10.98
C GLU A 143 -1.96 -16.30 10.29
N GLU A 144 -2.52 -15.34 11.00
CA GLU A 144 -3.03 -14.09 10.44
C GLU A 144 -2.20 -12.88 10.88
N GLY A 145 -1.66 -12.85 12.09
CA GLY A 145 -0.84 -11.73 12.56
C GLY A 145 -0.91 -11.47 14.06
N VAL A 146 -0.85 -10.20 14.46
CA VAL A 146 -0.79 -9.79 15.88
C VAL A 146 -1.58 -8.50 16.14
N VAL A 147 -1.85 -8.23 17.42
CA VAL A 147 -2.29 -6.90 17.88
C VAL A 147 -1.16 -6.26 18.67
N VAL A 148 -0.68 -5.11 18.19
CA VAL A 148 0.34 -4.31 18.87
C VAL A 148 -0.34 -3.21 19.66
N GLU A 149 -0.12 -3.17 20.97
CA GLU A 149 -0.63 -2.14 21.87
C GLU A 149 0.45 -1.11 22.17
N THR A 150 0.08 0.16 22.10
CA THR A 150 0.92 1.29 22.49
C THR A 150 0.10 2.32 23.27
N TYR A 151 0.79 3.26 23.92
CA TYR A 151 0.16 4.37 24.64
C TYR A 151 0.70 5.69 24.10
N GLY A 152 -0.19 6.53 23.57
CA GLY A 152 0.22 7.77 22.93
C GLY A 152 -0.93 8.70 22.56
N THR A 153 -0.59 9.79 21.87
CA THR A 153 -1.58 10.70 21.27
C THR A 153 -2.24 10.00 20.08
N TYR A 154 -3.56 10.10 19.97
CA TYR A 154 -4.32 9.60 18.82
C TYR A 154 -5.13 10.73 18.20
N ILE A 155 -4.95 10.93 16.89
CA ILE A 155 -5.66 11.94 16.09
C ILE A 155 -6.20 11.23 14.86
N GLN A 156 -7.51 11.32 14.65
CA GLN A 156 -8.17 10.88 13.43
C GLN A 156 -8.41 12.08 12.51
N GLY A 157 -7.83 12.04 11.32
CA GLY A 157 -8.16 12.99 10.25
C GLY A 157 -9.49 12.68 9.58
N ILE A 158 -10.04 13.64 8.85
CA ILE A 158 -11.25 13.45 8.03
C ILE A 158 -10.94 12.70 6.72
N PHE A 159 -9.73 12.84 6.21
CA PHE A 159 -9.32 12.33 4.91
C PHE A 159 -7.83 12.02 4.88
N GLY A 160 -7.42 11.12 4.00
CA GLY A 160 -6.02 10.83 3.71
C GLY A 160 -5.85 10.02 2.43
N VAL A 161 -4.62 9.98 1.95
CA VAL A 161 -4.15 9.14 0.84
C VAL A 161 -2.72 8.66 1.10
N GLY A 162 -2.34 7.56 0.44
CA GLY A 162 -1.05 6.93 0.67
C GLY A 162 -1.05 6.01 1.88
N GLY A 163 -0.12 5.05 1.86
CA GLY A 163 -0.08 3.96 2.83
C GLY A 163 0.39 4.35 4.22
N GLU A 164 0.87 3.36 4.96
CA GLU A 164 1.45 3.57 6.28
C GLU A 164 2.83 4.18 6.19
N ALA A 165 3.11 5.15 7.06
CA ALA A 165 4.40 5.77 7.20
C ALA A 165 4.76 5.99 8.67
N VAL A 166 6.05 5.88 8.98
CA VAL A 166 6.61 6.11 10.31
C VAL A 166 7.77 7.09 10.18
N GLY A 167 7.85 8.05 11.09
CA GLY A 167 8.93 9.02 11.15
C GLY A 167 8.80 9.95 12.34
N ASP A 168 9.83 10.74 12.62
CA ASP A 168 9.76 11.76 13.65
C ASP A 168 8.84 12.90 13.23
N LEU A 169 8.01 13.38 14.14
CA LEU A 169 7.09 14.49 13.90
C LEU A 169 7.83 15.82 13.88
N ASP A 170 7.60 16.63 12.86
CA ASP A 170 8.15 17.98 12.78
C ASP A 170 7.05 19.00 12.44
N VAL A 171 6.87 19.98 13.33
CA VAL A 171 5.91 21.08 13.09
C VAL A 171 6.66 22.24 12.46
N VAL A 172 6.37 22.51 11.19
CA VAL A 172 7.15 23.45 10.37
C VAL A 172 6.48 24.82 10.20
N VAL A 173 5.35 25.03 10.87
CA VAL A 173 4.61 26.29 10.88
C VAL A 173 4.41 26.81 12.31
N ASP A 174 4.22 28.12 12.44
CA ASP A 174 4.10 28.77 13.75
C ASP A 174 2.73 28.61 14.41
N ASN A 175 1.66 28.47 13.62
CA ASN A 175 0.27 28.41 14.09
C ASN A 175 -0.64 27.61 13.13
N ALA A 176 -1.85 27.31 13.59
CA ALA A 176 -2.81 26.46 12.90
C ALA A 176 -3.39 27.07 11.60
N SER A 177 -3.29 28.39 11.42
CA SER A 177 -3.77 29.10 10.23
C SER A 177 -2.70 29.24 9.15
N SER A 178 -1.43 28.98 9.47
CA SER A 178 -0.32 29.11 8.54
C SER A 178 -0.41 28.13 7.36
N LEU A 179 -0.14 28.62 6.16
CA LEU A 179 -0.02 27.80 4.96
C LEU A 179 1.25 26.96 5.02
N LEU A 180 1.18 25.70 4.59
CA LEU A 180 2.37 24.87 4.36
C LEU A 180 2.88 25.14 2.95
N THR A 181 3.99 25.87 2.85
CA THR A 181 4.58 26.33 1.58
C THR A 181 5.92 25.66 1.28
N PRO A 182 6.41 25.66 0.02
CA PRO A 182 7.60 24.90 -0.36
C PRO A 182 8.86 25.32 0.37
N ASN A 183 9.01 26.61 0.69
CA ASN A 183 10.16 27.15 1.40
C ASN A 183 10.28 26.70 2.87
N LEU A 184 9.29 25.97 3.39
CA LEU A 184 9.33 25.35 4.72
C LEU A 184 9.86 23.91 4.68
N ILE A 185 10.08 23.35 3.48
CA ILE A 185 10.58 22.00 3.28
C ILE A 185 12.02 22.06 2.78
N ASP A 186 12.90 21.30 3.42
CA ASP A 186 14.31 21.17 3.08
C ASP A 186 14.84 19.75 3.37
N ASP A 187 16.14 19.52 3.15
CA ASP A 187 16.76 18.20 3.32
C ASP A 187 16.77 17.69 4.78
N SER A 188 16.53 18.54 5.78
CA SER A 188 16.42 18.13 7.18
C SER A 188 15.10 17.41 7.50
N HIS A 189 14.13 17.43 6.58
CA HIS A 189 12.83 16.79 6.74
C HIS A 189 12.78 15.37 6.15
N ARG A 190 13.88 14.89 5.57
CA ARG A 190 13.98 13.53 5.02
C ARG A 190 13.66 12.49 6.11
N GLY A 191 12.74 11.58 5.82
CA GLY A 191 12.32 10.53 6.75
C GLY A 191 11.31 10.98 7.81
N LYS A 192 10.94 12.27 7.86
CA LYS A 192 10.03 12.82 8.89
C LYS A 192 8.57 12.86 8.44
N ILE A 193 7.69 13.09 9.40
CA ILE A 193 6.30 13.46 9.18
C ILE A 193 6.16 14.95 9.49
N VAL A 194 5.85 15.74 8.47
CA VAL A 194 5.74 17.19 8.56
C VAL A 194 4.29 17.60 8.89
N VAL A 195 4.14 18.54 9.81
CA VAL A 195 2.85 19.13 10.21
C VAL A 195 2.81 20.58 9.76
N GLY A 196 1.83 20.89 8.92
CA GLY A 196 1.45 22.26 8.55
C GLY A 196 0.28 22.78 9.38
N GLY A 197 -0.26 23.92 8.94
CA GLY A 197 -1.41 24.57 9.57
C GLY A 197 -2.68 24.33 8.75
N SER A 198 -3.05 25.30 7.93
CA SER A 198 -4.38 25.37 7.29
C SER A 198 -4.49 24.64 5.96
N ILE A 199 -3.47 24.65 5.12
CA ILE A 199 -3.54 23.98 3.81
C ILE A 199 -2.16 23.59 3.30
N VAL A 200 -2.11 22.53 2.51
CA VAL A 200 -0.97 22.17 1.65
C VAL A 200 -1.37 22.24 0.18
N ASN A 201 -0.47 22.72 -0.68
CA ASN A 201 -0.66 22.78 -2.13
C ASN A 201 0.19 21.72 -2.86
N LEU A 202 -0.07 21.51 -4.15
CA LEU A 202 0.64 20.52 -4.98
C LEU A 202 2.17 20.72 -4.98
N GLU A 203 2.63 21.95 -5.17
CA GLU A 203 4.07 22.27 -5.23
C GLU A 203 4.81 21.84 -3.96
N THR A 204 4.20 22.08 -2.79
CA THR A 204 4.79 21.68 -1.51
C THR A 204 4.79 20.18 -1.32
N MET A 205 3.72 19.47 -1.74
CA MET A 205 3.67 18.01 -1.69
C MET A 205 4.73 17.38 -2.61
N GLN A 206 4.90 17.91 -3.82
CA GLN A 206 5.93 17.45 -4.76
C GLN A 206 7.34 17.65 -4.21
N LEU A 207 7.63 18.81 -3.61
CA LEU A 207 8.91 19.06 -2.97
C LEU A 207 9.14 18.13 -1.76
N ALA A 208 8.10 17.87 -0.96
CA ALA A 208 8.17 16.92 0.15
C ALA A 208 8.54 15.51 -0.33
N ILE A 209 7.93 15.04 -1.43
CA ILE A 209 8.27 13.77 -2.08
C ILE A 209 9.73 13.77 -2.54
N GLU A 210 10.19 14.81 -3.24
CA GLU A 210 11.58 14.94 -3.70
C GLU A 210 12.58 14.88 -2.53
N LYS A 211 12.26 15.53 -1.42
CA LYS A 211 13.08 15.57 -0.21
C LYS A 211 12.98 14.31 0.64
N GLY A 212 12.10 13.36 0.28
CA GLY A 212 11.92 12.10 0.99
C GLY A 212 11.22 12.25 2.34
N VAL A 213 10.35 13.25 2.48
CA VAL A 213 9.41 13.36 3.59
C VAL A 213 8.46 12.17 3.53
N LYS A 214 8.22 11.52 4.68
CA LYS A 214 7.39 10.32 4.76
C LYS A 214 5.91 10.63 4.90
N GLY A 215 5.58 11.77 5.49
CA GLY A 215 4.20 12.14 5.78
C GLY A 215 3.94 13.64 5.84
N ILE A 216 2.70 14.02 5.55
CA ILE A 216 2.20 15.39 5.72
C ILE A 216 0.88 15.35 6.50
N VAL A 217 0.76 16.20 7.53
CA VAL A 217 -0.47 16.46 8.27
C VAL A 217 -0.86 17.93 8.12
N CYS A 218 -2.06 18.23 7.60
CA CYS A 218 -2.55 19.59 7.41
C CYS A 218 -4.06 19.71 7.68
N GLY A 219 -4.53 20.94 7.90
CA GLY A 219 -5.95 21.24 8.08
C GLY A 219 -6.79 20.95 6.84
N GLY A 220 -6.30 21.35 5.66
CA GLY A 220 -6.99 21.10 4.41
C GLY A 220 -6.11 20.89 3.17
N ILE A 221 -6.78 20.55 2.06
CA ILE A 221 -6.21 20.37 0.72
C ILE A 221 -7.24 20.79 -0.34
N SER A 222 -6.81 21.31 -1.49
CA SER A 222 -7.73 21.55 -2.60
C SER A 222 -7.99 20.27 -3.41
N ASP A 223 -9.23 20.11 -3.89
CA ASP A 223 -9.61 18.96 -4.72
C ASP A 223 -8.75 18.84 -5.99
N LYS A 224 -8.42 20.01 -6.59
CA LYS A 224 -7.52 20.12 -7.72
C LYS A 224 -6.11 19.62 -7.40
N ASP A 225 -5.52 20.06 -6.29
CA ASP A 225 -4.16 19.64 -5.92
C ASP A 225 -4.10 18.14 -5.61
N LEU A 226 -5.16 17.59 -5.00
CA LEU A 226 -5.26 16.15 -4.77
C LEU A 226 -5.36 15.37 -6.09
N HIS A 227 -6.22 15.81 -7.01
CA HIS A 227 -6.33 15.22 -8.34
C HIS A 227 -4.99 15.25 -9.08
N ASP A 228 -4.32 16.39 -9.08
CA ASP A 228 -3.03 16.58 -9.76
C ASP A 228 -1.93 15.73 -9.11
N LEU A 229 -1.99 15.49 -7.80
CA LEU A 229 -1.07 14.60 -7.08
C LEU A 229 -1.29 13.13 -7.45
N LEU A 230 -2.54 12.69 -7.51
CA LEU A 230 -2.91 11.28 -7.76
C LEU A 230 -2.84 10.91 -9.25
N GLY A 231 -3.11 11.87 -10.14
CA GLY A 231 -3.25 11.65 -11.58
C GLY A 231 -4.58 11.01 -12.00
N TYR A 232 -5.55 10.89 -11.10
CA TYR A 232 -6.90 10.39 -11.37
C TYR A 232 -7.92 10.95 -10.38
N GLU A 233 -9.22 10.82 -10.69
CA GLU A 233 -10.30 11.24 -9.80
C GLU A 233 -10.61 10.17 -8.74
N LEU A 234 -10.65 10.59 -7.45
CA LEU A 234 -11.12 9.74 -6.37
C LEU A 234 -12.64 9.70 -6.34
N GLY A 235 -13.20 8.54 -6.71
CA GLY A 235 -14.62 8.24 -6.52
C GLY A 235 -14.93 7.64 -5.14
N ILE A 236 -15.95 6.77 -5.10
CA ILE A 236 -16.21 5.90 -3.94
C ILE A 236 -15.12 4.84 -3.90
N ALA A 237 -14.14 5.01 -3.03
CA ALA A 237 -12.96 4.16 -2.94
C ALA A 237 -12.48 3.97 -1.50
N ILE A 238 -11.58 3.00 -1.32
CA ILE A 238 -10.73 2.88 -0.14
C ILE A 238 -9.36 3.39 -0.57
N THR A 239 -8.90 4.48 0.04
CA THR A 239 -7.54 4.98 -0.17
C THR A 239 -6.56 4.23 0.73
N GLY A 240 -5.26 4.54 0.63
CA GLY A 240 -4.20 3.96 1.45
C GLY A 240 -3.32 2.95 0.71
N SER A 241 -3.63 2.68 -0.55
CA SER A 241 -2.84 1.81 -1.43
C SER A 241 -2.08 2.61 -2.51
N GLU A 242 -2.25 3.94 -2.53
CA GLU A 242 -1.58 4.80 -3.50
C GLU A 242 -0.09 4.89 -3.21
N ASP A 243 0.74 4.59 -4.21
CA ASP A 243 2.18 4.78 -4.14
C ASP A 243 2.55 6.16 -4.72
N ILE A 244 2.29 7.20 -3.93
CA ILE A 244 2.55 8.61 -4.29
C ILE A 244 3.80 9.17 -3.59
N GLY A 245 4.59 8.33 -2.93
CA GLY A 245 5.84 8.72 -2.28
C GLY A 245 5.72 9.46 -0.94
N VAL A 246 4.50 9.83 -0.51
CA VAL A 246 4.21 10.48 0.79
C VAL A 246 2.84 10.06 1.29
N THR A 247 2.67 9.92 2.60
CA THR A 247 1.35 9.72 3.21
C THR A 247 0.75 11.06 3.62
N LEU A 248 -0.48 11.35 3.17
CA LEU A 248 -1.19 12.59 3.50
C LEU A 248 -2.32 12.31 4.49
N VAL A 249 -2.40 13.11 5.55
CA VAL A 249 -3.52 13.12 6.49
C VAL A 249 -4.07 14.54 6.61
N ILE A 250 -5.37 14.70 6.36
CA ILE A 250 -6.09 15.96 6.40
C ILE A 250 -7.03 15.94 7.61
N THR A 251 -6.97 16.97 8.46
CA THR A 251 -7.73 16.97 9.72
C THR A 251 -9.12 17.58 9.58
N GLU A 252 -9.30 18.62 8.75
CA GLU A 252 -10.56 19.38 8.70
C GLU A 252 -11.33 19.24 7.37
N GLY A 253 -10.64 19.16 6.22
CA GLY A 253 -11.30 18.79 4.95
C GLY A 253 -10.76 19.45 3.69
N PHE A 254 -11.64 19.68 2.72
CA PHE A 254 -11.26 20.22 1.42
C PHE A 254 -11.39 21.75 1.37
N GLY A 255 -10.35 22.41 0.86
CA GLY A 255 -10.20 23.87 0.85
C GLY A 255 -9.16 24.34 1.87
N GLN A 256 -9.03 25.66 2.00
CA GLN A 256 -8.17 26.26 3.02
C GLN A 256 -8.92 26.32 4.35
N ILE A 257 -8.62 25.38 5.23
CA ILE A 257 -9.31 25.24 6.52
C ILE A 257 -8.25 25.14 7.62
N ASP A 258 -8.25 26.11 8.52
CA ASP A 258 -7.35 26.11 9.67
C ASP A 258 -7.52 24.84 10.49
N MET A 259 -6.42 24.15 10.78
CA MET A 259 -6.44 23.00 11.69
C MET A 259 -7.05 23.43 13.04
N ALA A 260 -7.88 22.58 13.64
CA ALA A 260 -8.42 22.89 14.96
C ALA A 260 -7.27 23.16 15.95
N GLN A 261 -7.32 24.29 16.66
CA GLN A 261 -6.23 24.73 17.55
C GLN A 261 -5.81 23.64 18.54
N ARG A 262 -6.78 22.89 19.08
CA ARG A 262 -6.53 21.76 19.97
C ARG A 262 -5.69 20.66 19.31
N THR A 263 -5.96 20.33 18.05
CA THR A 263 -5.21 19.32 17.29
C THR A 263 -3.79 19.81 17.01
N PHE A 264 -3.66 21.06 16.56
CA PHE A 264 -2.36 21.69 16.31
C PHE A 264 -1.50 21.75 17.58
N ASP A 265 -2.06 22.18 18.70
CA ASP A 265 -1.36 22.25 19.99
C ASP A 265 -0.89 20.86 20.45
N LEU A 266 -1.71 19.82 20.23
CA LEU A 266 -1.32 18.45 20.54
C LEU A 266 -0.16 17.96 19.68
N LEU A 267 -0.18 18.23 18.37
CA LEU A 267 0.92 17.87 17.46
C LEU A 267 2.20 18.62 17.85
N ARG A 268 2.10 19.92 18.15
CA ARG A 268 3.23 20.74 18.61
C ARG A 268 3.85 20.24 19.92
N GLN A 269 3.03 19.80 20.86
CA GLN A 269 3.49 19.17 22.10
C GLN A 269 4.17 17.80 21.91
N ARG A 270 4.12 17.23 20.69
CA ARG A 270 4.71 15.93 20.33
C ARG A 270 5.81 16.06 19.29
N GLN A 271 6.28 17.28 19.01
CA GLN A 271 7.40 17.51 18.09
C GLN A 271 8.63 16.68 18.51
N GLY A 272 9.28 16.06 17.52
CA GLY A 272 10.43 15.18 17.69
C GLY A 272 10.09 13.77 18.20
N MET A 273 8.82 13.44 18.44
CA MET A 273 8.42 12.08 18.79
C MET A 273 8.18 11.24 17.54
N GLN A 274 8.57 9.96 17.60
CA GLN A 274 8.22 8.99 16.57
C GLN A 274 6.69 8.93 16.42
N THR A 275 6.23 9.02 15.18
CA THR A 275 4.83 9.08 14.82
C THR A 275 4.55 8.10 13.70
N SER A 276 3.40 7.44 13.78
CA SER A 276 2.88 6.56 12.74
C SER A 276 1.61 7.17 12.17
N ILE A 277 1.56 7.27 10.84
CA ILE A 277 0.38 7.76 10.11
C ILE A 277 -0.05 6.75 9.06
N ASN A 278 -1.34 6.77 8.73
CA ASN A 278 -1.93 5.97 7.68
C ASN A 278 -2.93 6.83 6.93
N GLY A 279 -2.77 6.97 5.61
CA GLY A 279 -3.66 7.74 4.76
C GLY A 279 -4.93 6.98 4.37
N ALA A 280 -5.08 5.71 4.74
CA ALA A 280 -6.23 4.91 4.36
C ALA A 280 -7.56 5.51 4.86
N THR A 281 -8.41 5.88 3.92
CA THR A 281 -9.74 6.46 4.15
C THR A 281 -10.78 5.65 3.41
N GLN A 282 -11.86 5.28 4.10
CA GLN A 282 -13.02 4.68 3.46
C GLN A 282 -14.00 5.78 3.01
N ILE A 283 -13.97 6.11 1.72
CA ILE A 283 -14.88 7.10 1.13
C ILE A 283 -16.24 6.43 0.92
N ARG A 284 -17.31 7.01 1.46
CA ARG A 284 -18.70 6.54 1.32
C ARG A 284 -19.53 7.60 0.60
N ALA A 285 -20.44 7.18 -0.28
CA ALA A 285 -21.40 8.09 -0.90
C ALA A 285 -22.51 8.49 0.08
N GLY A 286 -22.88 9.78 0.09
CA GLY A 286 -24.12 10.26 0.71
C GLY A 286 -24.09 10.46 2.22
N VAL A 287 -22.95 10.89 2.78
CA VAL A 287 -22.88 11.40 4.16
C VAL A 287 -22.83 12.92 4.14
#